data_AF-A0A925Z0B9-F1
#
_entry.id   AF-A0A925Z0B9-F1
#
_cell.length_a   1.000
_cell.length_b   1.000
_cell.length_c   1.000
_cell.angle_alpha   90.00
_cell.angle_beta   90.00
_cell.angle_gamma   90.00
#
_symmetry.space_group_name_H-M   'P 1'
#
loop_
_entity.id
_entity.type
_entity.pdbx_description
1 polymer ?
#
loop_
_entity_poly.entity_id
_entity_poly.type
_entity_poly.pdbx_seq_one_letter_code
_entity_poly.pdbx_strand_id
1 'polypeptide(L)'
;MINDVVVDKISDQPIDIYLLFEEDKQGTVVTGFFDTGDQFISSTTPTAKYEEAENFMRRFAWRIEKIKIEDKLSDAEKQLNKKQDEQKDLERKNQSLNDDIKDCDAAIEKAKTALDQNAKEQETKKKEIEEQNKSVGDVKSELDQYKDY
;
A
#
# COMPACT_ATOMS: atom_id res chain seq x y z
N MET A 1 37.51 -8.56 18.33
CA MET A 1 37.97 -8.97 19.67
C MET A 1 36.89 -8.54 20.65
N ILE A 2 36.46 -9.45 21.51
CA ILE A 2 35.52 -9.19 22.60
C ILE A 2 36.28 -9.51 23.88
N ASN A 3 36.41 -8.53 24.77
CA ASN A 3 37.22 -8.65 25.98
C ASN A 3 36.33 -8.87 27.20
N ASP A 4 36.93 -9.45 28.24
CA ASP A 4 36.32 -9.64 29.55
C ASP A 4 34.96 -10.38 29.50
N VAL A 5 34.87 -11.40 28.64
CA VAL A 5 33.65 -12.19 28.52
C VAL A 5 33.57 -13.15 29.69
N VAL A 6 32.51 -13.04 30.49
CA VAL A 6 32.21 -14.03 31.53
C VAL A 6 31.38 -15.14 30.92
N VAL A 7 31.99 -16.32 30.79
CA VAL A 7 31.27 -17.56 30.47
C VAL A 7 31.53 -18.53 31.61
N ASP A 8 30.63 -18.54 32.60
CA ASP A 8 30.79 -19.27 33.88
C ASP A 8 31.20 -20.73 33.72
N LYS A 9 30.82 -21.36 32.61
CA LYS A 9 31.13 -22.77 32.34
C LYS A 9 32.48 -23.01 31.65
N ILE A 10 33.14 -21.96 31.17
CA ILE A 10 34.43 -22.01 30.48
C ILE A 10 35.57 -21.60 31.44
N SER A 11 35.35 -20.56 32.25
CA SER A 11 36.36 -20.04 33.18
C SER A 11 35.70 -19.27 34.32
N ASP A 12 36.28 -19.39 35.52
CA ASP A 12 35.93 -18.57 36.69
C ASP A 12 36.49 -17.15 36.61
N GLN A 13 37.31 -16.86 35.61
CA GLN A 13 37.85 -15.53 35.28
C GLN A 13 37.36 -15.11 33.88
N PRO A 14 37.23 -13.79 33.62
CA PRO A 14 36.90 -13.29 32.30
C PRO A 14 37.88 -13.81 31.24
N ILE A 15 37.37 -14.09 30.05
CA ILE A 15 38.15 -14.60 28.91
C ILE A 15 38.07 -13.64 27.73
N ASP A 16 39.09 -13.67 26.88
CA ASP A 16 39.10 -12.93 25.63
C ASP A 16 38.67 -13.84 24.47
N ILE A 17 37.80 -13.32 23.61
CA ILE A 17 37.31 -14.03 22.42
C ILE A 17 37.70 -13.26 21.17
N TYR A 18 38.44 -13.93 20.29
CA TYR A 18 38.79 -13.43 18.96
C TYR A 18 37.92 -14.15 17.93
N LEU A 19 37.30 -13.39 17.03
CA LEU A 19 36.46 -13.92 15.97
C LEU A 19 37.11 -13.60 14.62
N LEU A 20 37.34 -14.62 13.82
CA LEU A 20 37.76 -14.52 12.43
C LEU A 20 36.57 -14.86 11.53
N PHE A 21 36.25 -13.98 10.60
CA PHE A 21 35.19 -14.17 9.62
C PHE A 21 35.82 -14.40 8.26
N GLU A 22 35.50 -15.54 7.66
CA GLU A 22 35.97 -15.93 6.34
C GLU A 22 34.76 -16.14 5.43
N GLU A 23 34.64 -15.34 4.40
CA GLU A 23 33.56 -15.47 3.42
C GLU A 23 34.00 -16.33 2.25
N ASP A 24 33.14 -17.28 1.87
CA ASP A 24 33.29 -18.07 0.65
C ASP A 24 31.97 -18.11 -0.15
N LYS A 25 31.95 -18.92 -1.21
CA LYS A 25 30.75 -19.06 -2.06
C LYS A 25 29.56 -19.73 -1.38
N GLN A 26 29.79 -20.41 -0.25
CA GLN A 26 28.79 -21.18 0.50
C GLN A 26 28.28 -20.41 1.73
N GLY A 27 29.03 -19.42 2.22
CA GLY A 27 28.61 -18.51 3.27
C GLY A 27 29.78 -17.91 4.04
N THR A 28 29.54 -17.51 5.28
CA THR A 28 30.57 -17.01 6.18
C THR A 28 30.90 -18.07 7.21
N VAL A 29 32.16 -18.50 7.26
CA VAL A 29 32.71 -19.30 8.35
C VAL A 29 33.19 -18.36 9.44
N VAL A 30 32.77 -18.62 10.68
CA VAL A 30 33.20 -17.84 11.85
C VAL A 30 34.00 -18.74 12.77
N THR A 31 35.28 -18.44 12.90
CA THR A 31 36.21 -19.16 13.78
C THR A 31 36.41 -18.36 15.06
N GLY A 32 36.09 -18.96 16.20
CA GLY A 32 36.29 -18.37 17.53
C GLY A 32 37.53 -18.92 18.22
N PHE A 33 38.41 -18.02 18.66
CA PHE A 33 39.57 -18.34 19.50
C PHE A 33 39.29 -17.83 20.91
N PHE A 34 39.27 -18.74 21.88
CA PHE A 34 38.94 -18.46 23.27
C PHE A 34 40.20 -18.54 24.12
N ASP A 35 40.63 -17.40 24.66
CA ASP A 35 41.85 -17.24 25.45
C ASP A 35 41.48 -17.09 26.94
N THR A 36 41.90 -18.03 27.78
CA THR A 36 41.64 -17.98 29.22
C THR A 36 42.70 -17.21 30.00
N GLY A 37 43.63 -16.53 29.33
CA GLY A 37 44.77 -15.81 29.92
C GLY A 37 46.01 -16.68 30.12
N ASP A 38 45.83 -17.97 30.43
CA ASP A 38 46.92 -18.94 30.52
C ASP A 38 47.16 -19.69 29.19
N GLN A 39 46.08 -19.97 28.44
CA GLN A 39 46.12 -20.72 27.20
C GLN A 39 44.84 -20.56 26.37
N PHE A 40 44.93 -20.88 25.07
CA PHE A 40 43.77 -21.04 24.21
C PHE A 40 43.09 -22.40 24.41
N ILE A 41 41.76 -22.42 24.32
CA ILE A 41 40.98 -23.66 24.31
C ILE A 41 41.16 -24.35 22.95
N SER A 42 41.63 -25.61 22.96
CA SER A 42 41.93 -26.37 21.75
C SER A 42 40.96 -27.52 21.50
N SER A 43 40.60 -27.72 20.22
CA SER A 43 39.86 -28.90 19.75
C SER A 43 40.68 -30.20 19.79
N THR A 44 42.01 -30.11 19.85
CA THR A 44 42.89 -31.29 19.90
C THR A 44 42.93 -31.97 21.26
N THR A 45 42.45 -31.29 22.30
CA THR A 45 42.33 -31.84 23.66
C THR A 45 40.90 -31.58 24.17
N PRO A 46 39.92 -32.40 23.77
CA PRO A 46 38.52 -32.21 24.16
C PRO A 46 38.37 -32.19 25.68
N THR A 47 37.86 -31.08 26.19
CA THR A 47 37.55 -30.86 27.60
C THR A 47 36.14 -30.28 27.71
N ALA A 48 35.53 -30.29 28.90
CA ALA A 48 34.25 -29.61 29.14
C ALA A 48 34.27 -28.13 28.68
N LYS A 49 35.43 -27.46 28.78
CA LYS A 49 35.62 -26.08 28.31
C LYS A 49 35.52 -25.95 26.78
N TYR A 50 36.03 -26.94 26.04
CA TYR A 50 35.90 -27.00 24.58
C TYR A 50 34.43 -27.19 24.16
N GLU A 51 33.71 -28.10 24.79
CA GLU A 51 32.27 -28.32 24.50
C GLU A 51 31.45 -27.05 24.76
N GLU A 52 31.75 -26.31 25.83
CA GLU A 52 31.06 -25.06 26.14
C GLU A 52 31.41 -23.92 25.16
N ALA A 53 32.66 -23.83 24.71
CA ALA A 53 33.07 -22.92 23.64
C ALA A 53 32.39 -23.25 22.30
N GLU A 54 32.29 -24.54 21.95
CA GLU A 54 31.54 -25.00 20.77
C GLU A 54 30.06 -24.64 20.87
N ASN A 55 29.44 -24.89 22.02
CA ASN A 55 28.05 -24.54 22.28
C ASN A 55 27.82 -23.02 22.24
N PHE A 56 28.78 -22.22 22.70
CA PHE A 56 28.74 -20.77 22.56
C PHE A 56 28.68 -20.35 21.08
N MET A 57 29.58 -20.89 20.25
CA MET A 57 29.62 -20.58 18.81
C MET A 57 28.34 -21.05 18.09
N ARG A 58 27.78 -22.20 18.48
CA ARG A 58 26.49 -22.69 17.95
C ARG A 58 25.33 -21.75 18.31
N ARG A 59 25.25 -21.29 19.56
CA ARG A 59 24.24 -20.31 19.99
C ARG A 59 24.40 -18.97 19.27
N PHE A 60 25.63 -18.52 19.06
CA PHE A 60 25.91 -17.32 18.28
C PHE A 60 25.37 -17.46 16.85
N ALA A 61 25.69 -18.56 16.15
CA ALA A 61 25.20 -18.83 14.81
C ALA A 61 23.65 -18.83 14.74
N TRP A 62 22.98 -19.50 15.68
CA TRP A 62 21.52 -19.48 15.76
C TRP A 62 20.94 -18.10 16.03
N ARG A 63 21.60 -17.28 16.85
CA ARG A 63 21.14 -15.92 17.13
C ARG A 63 21.23 -15.04 15.88
N ILE A 64 22.31 -15.14 15.11
CA ILE A 64 22.48 -14.40 13.85
C ILE A 64 21.43 -14.83 12.84
N GLU A 65 21.21 -16.14 12.66
CA GLU A 65 20.18 -16.62 11.71
C GLU A 65 18.78 -16.20 12.17
N LYS A 66 18.50 -16.20 13.48
CA LYS A 66 17.24 -15.67 14.01
C LYS A 66 17.05 -14.19 13.66
N ILE A 67 18.07 -13.34 13.87
CA ILE A 67 17.99 -11.91 13.53
C ILE A 67 17.70 -11.73 12.03
N LYS A 68 18.39 -12.46 11.18
CA LYS A 68 18.18 -12.41 9.73
C LYS A 68 16.76 -12.83 9.32
N ILE A 69 16.17 -13.82 10.01
CA ILE A 69 14.79 -14.24 9.77
C ILE A 69 13.81 -13.18 10.32
N GLU A 70 14.07 -12.60 11.50
CA GLU A 70 13.30 -11.50 12.09
C GLU A 70 13.26 -10.29 11.13
N ASP A 71 14.39 -9.93 10.51
CA ASP A 71 14.48 -8.86 9.51
C ASP A 71 13.68 -9.17 8.25
N LYS A 72 13.83 -10.39 7.70
CA LYS A 72 13.05 -10.85 6.55
C LYS A 72 11.55 -10.83 6.82
N LEU A 73 11.14 -11.23 8.03
CA LEU A 73 9.74 -11.18 8.45
C LEU A 73 9.24 -9.74 8.50
N SER A 74 9.99 -8.83 9.13
CA SER A 74 9.64 -7.40 9.20
C SER A 74 9.46 -6.78 7.81
N ASP A 75 10.35 -7.09 6.87
CA ASP A 75 10.23 -6.59 5.51
C ASP A 75 9.05 -7.20 4.76
N ALA A 76 8.79 -8.49 4.93
CA ALA A 76 7.61 -9.15 4.37
C ALA A 76 6.30 -8.54 4.92
N GLU A 77 6.23 -8.24 6.22
CA GLU A 77 5.10 -7.58 6.86
C GLU A 77 4.87 -6.16 6.33
N LYS A 78 5.93 -5.37 6.15
CA LYS A 78 5.83 -4.04 5.51
C LYS A 78 5.27 -4.12 4.09
N GLN A 79 5.73 -5.08 3.30
CA GLN A 79 5.22 -5.29 1.94
C GLN A 79 3.76 -5.74 1.94
N LEU A 80 3.37 -6.60 2.89
CA LEU A 80 1.99 -7.02 3.07
C LEU A 80 1.08 -5.84 3.43
N ASN A 81 1.49 -5.02 4.40
CA ASN A 81 0.73 -3.83 4.81
C ASN A 81 0.55 -2.85 3.65
N LYS A 82 1.60 -2.59 2.87
CA LYS A 82 1.51 -1.75 1.67
C LYS A 82 0.48 -2.29 0.67
N LYS A 83 0.48 -3.59 0.40
CA LYS A 83 -0.51 -4.23 -0.49
C LYS A 83 -1.93 -4.14 0.05
N GLN A 84 -2.11 -4.29 1.36
CA GLN A 84 -3.42 -4.15 2.00
C GLN A 84 -3.96 -2.73 1.89
N ASP A 85 -3.11 -1.71 2.03
CA ASP A 85 -3.51 -0.32 1.89
C ASP A 85 -3.83 0.03 0.43
N GLU A 86 -3.01 -0.43 -0.53
CA GLU A 86 -3.30 -0.32 -1.97
C GLU A 86 -4.66 -0.95 -2.31
N GLN A 87 -4.97 -2.12 -1.75
CA GLN A 87 -6.25 -2.80 -1.95
C GLN A 87 -7.43 -1.98 -1.39
N LYS A 88 -7.32 -1.43 -0.18
CA LYS A 88 -8.37 -0.58 0.42
C LYS A 88 -8.63 0.67 -0.42
N ASP A 89 -7.58 1.28 -0.97
CA ASP A 89 -7.73 2.46 -1.83
C ASP A 89 -8.41 2.12 -3.16
N LEU A 90 -8.11 0.95 -3.74
CA LEU A 90 -8.82 0.44 -4.91
C LEU A 90 -10.32 0.18 -4.62
N GLU A 91 -10.65 -0.38 -3.46
CA GLU A 91 -12.03 -0.60 -3.04
C GLU A 91 -12.80 0.71 -2.87
N ARG A 92 -12.21 1.71 -2.19
CA ARG A 92 -12.79 3.05 -2.06
C ARG A 92 -13.00 3.72 -3.41
N LYS A 93 -12.02 3.62 -4.31
CA LYS A 93 -12.12 4.17 -5.67
C LYS A 93 -13.23 3.48 -6.46
N ASN A 94 -13.37 2.16 -6.34
CA ASN A 94 -14.46 1.41 -6.97
C ASN A 94 -15.83 1.87 -6.46
N GLN A 95 -15.98 2.04 -5.14
CA GLN A 95 -17.21 2.56 -4.56
C GLN A 95 -17.55 3.96 -5.07
N SER A 96 -16.58 4.89 -5.05
CA SER A 96 -16.78 6.25 -5.55
C SER A 96 -17.21 6.27 -7.02
N LEU A 97 -16.56 5.48 -7.87
CA LEU A 97 -16.92 5.40 -9.29
C LEU A 97 -18.33 4.82 -9.50
N ASN A 98 -18.75 3.86 -8.68
CA ASN A 98 -20.12 3.34 -8.75
C ASN A 98 -21.17 4.37 -8.33
N ASP A 99 -20.86 5.20 -7.33
CA ASP A 99 -21.76 6.27 -6.91
C ASP A 99 -21.83 7.39 -7.96
N ASP A 100 -20.69 7.76 -8.57
CA ASP A 100 -20.64 8.69 -9.70
C ASP A 100 -21.48 8.20 -10.89
N ILE A 101 -21.46 6.88 -11.18
CA ILE A 101 -22.28 6.27 -12.23
C ILE A 101 -23.77 6.46 -11.93
N LYS A 102 -24.22 6.18 -10.69
CA LYS A 102 -25.63 6.35 -10.31
C LYS A 102 -26.08 7.80 -10.46
N ASP A 103 -25.25 8.75 -10.04
CA ASP A 103 -25.56 10.17 -10.15
C ASP A 103 -25.64 10.61 -11.61
N CYS A 104 -24.73 10.13 -12.46
CA CYS A 104 -24.77 10.38 -13.91
C CYS A 104 -26.02 9.79 -14.55
N ASP A 105 -26.40 8.56 -14.21
CA ASP A 105 -27.61 7.91 -14.73
C ASP A 105 -28.86 8.69 -14.35
N ALA A 106 -28.96 9.14 -13.08
CA ALA A 106 -30.06 9.98 -12.62
C ALA A 106 -30.11 11.33 -13.37
N ALA A 107 -28.95 11.95 -13.63
CA ALA A 107 -28.86 13.18 -14.39
C ALA A 107 -29.30 12.99 -15.86
N ILE A 108 -28.93 11.86 -16.48
CA ILE A 108 -29.35 11.49 -17.84
C ILE A 108 -30.87 11.34 -17.91
N GLU A 109 -31.50 10.64 -16.96
CA GLU A 109 -32.95 10.46 -16.96
C GLU A 109 -33.71 11.79 -16.75
N LYS A 110 -33.18 12.66 -15.89
CA LYS A 110 -33.72 14.02 -15.71
C LYS A 110 -33.60 14.83 -17.00
N ALA A 111 -32.46 14.76 -17.69
CA ALA A 111 -32.23 15.46 -18.95
C ALA A 111 -33.18 14.96 -20.05
N LYS A 112 -33.40 13.64 -20.17
CA LYS A 112 -34.37 13.06 -21.09
C LYS A 112 -35.79 13.59 -20.83
N THR A 113 -36.22 13.57 -19.58
CA THR A 113 -37.55 14.09 -19.19
C THR A 113 -37.70 15.58 -19.54
N ALA A 114 -36.67 16.38 -19.28
CA ALA A 114 -36.66 17.81 -19.61
C ALA A 114 -36.71 18.06 -21.13
N LEU A 115 -36.01 17.25 -21.94
CA LEU A 115 -36.07 17.32 -23.39
C LEU A 115 -37.49 17.02 -23.91
N ASP A 116 -38.12 15.97 -23.40
CA ASP A 116 -39.49 15.61 -23.79
C ASP A 116 -40.50 16.70 -23.44
N GLN A 117 -40.38 17.29 -22.25
CA GLN A 117 -41.21 18.41 -21.83
C GLN A 117 -40.98 19.63 -22.72
N ASN A 118 -39.71 19.98 -23.00
CA ASN A 118 -39.38 21.12 -23.84
C ASN A 118 -39.93 20.94 -25.27
N ALA A 119 -39.87 19.74 -25.83
CA ALA A 119 -40.44 19.45 -27.14
C ALA A 119 -41.96 19.71 -27.19
N LYS A 120 -42.70 19.29 -26.15
CA LYS A 120 -44.15 19.55 -26.02
C LYS A 120 -44.43 21.04 -25.88
N GLU A 121 -43.67 21.75 -25.06
CA GLU A 121 -43.80 23.19 -24.88
C GLU A 121 -43.56 23.95 -26.19
N GLN A 122 -42.56 23.54 -26.97
CA GLN A 122 -42.31 24.12 -28.30
C GLN A 122 -43.48 23.89 -29.25
N GLU A 123 -44.10 22.69 -29.25
CA GLU A 123 -45.26 22.41 -30.09
C GLU A 123 -46.47 23.28 -29.71
N THR A 124 -46.76 23.38 -28.41
CA THR A 124 -47.82 24.27 -27.89
C THR A 124 -47.55 25.71 -28.30
N LYS A 125 -46.30 26.17 -28.15
CA LYS A 125 -45.95 27.55 -28.48
C LYS A 125 -46.08 27.85 -29.98
N LYS A 126 -45.78 26.89 -30.86
CA LYS A 126 -46.02 27.02 -32.31
C LYS A 126 -47.51 27.24 -32.61
N LYS A 127 -48.40 26.48 -31.98
CA LYS A 127 -49.86 26.64 -32.16
C LYS A 127 -50.35 28.01 -31.68
N GLU A 128 -49.90 28.46 -30.50
CA GLU A 128 -50.21 29.80 -30.00
C GLU A 128 -49.75 30.91 -30.97
N ILE A 129 -48.54 30.77 -31.53
CA ILE A 129 -48.01 31.73 -32.52
C ILE A 129 -48.86 31.74 -33.80
N GLU A 130 -49.27 30.56 -34.29
CA GLU A 130 -50.14 30.46 -35.47
C GLU A 130 -51.50 31.14 -35.25
N GLU A 131 -52.11 30.93 -34.08
CA GLU A 131 -53.37 31.58 -33.70
C GLU A 131 -53.21 33.10 -33.59
N GLN A 132 -52.14 33.56 -32.93
CA GLN A 132 -51.86 34.99 -32.80
C GLN A 132 -51.61 35.65 -34.16
N ASN A 133 -50.92 34.97 -35.09
CA ASN A 133 -50.69 35.48 -36.44
C ASN A 133 -52.00 35.66 -37.22
N LYS A 134 -52.97 34.74 -37.07
CA LYS A 134 -54.30 34.88 -37.66
C LYS A 134 -55.01 36.12 -37.11
N SER A 135 -55.06 36.25 -35.79
CA SER A 135 -55.67 37.41 -35.12
C SER A 135 -55.04 38.74 -35.57
N VAL A 136 -53.71 38.81 -35.68
CA VAL A 136 -53.01 40.00 -36.22
C VAL A 136 -53.38 40.27 -37.68
N GLY A 137 -53.54 39.22 -38.50
CA GLY A 137 -53.99 39.35 -39.89
C GLY A 137 -55.41 39.91 -40.01
N ASP A 138 -56.32 39.44 -39.16
CA ASP A 138 -57.70 39.91 -39.11
C ASP A 138 -57.76 41.39 -38.72
N VAL A 139 -57.05 41.80 -37.66
CA VAL A 139 -56.98 43.20 -37.22
C VAL A 139 -56.34 44.11 -38.27
N LYS A 140 -55.30 43.65 -38.98
CA LYS A 140 -54.72 44.41 -40.10
C LYS A 140 -55.73 44.61 -41.23
N SER A 141 -56.49 43.57 -41.56
CA SER A 141 -57.52 43.63 -42.59
C SER A 141 -58.66 44.58 -42.20
N GLU A 142 -59.03 44.60 -40.92
CA GLU A 142 -59.98 45.57 -40.38
C GLU A 142 -59.45 47.01 -40.47
N LEU A 143 -58.21 47.26 -40.06
CA LEU A 143 -57.57 48.57 -40.16
C LEU A 143 -57.51 49.08 -41.62
N ASP A 144 -57.25 48.19 -42.58
CA ASP A 144 -57.17 48.54 -43.99
C ASP A 144 -58.51 49.07 -44.55
N GLN A 145 -59.65 48.68 -43.97
CA GLN A 145 -60.96 49.23 -44.35
C GLN A 145 -61.13 50.71 -43.98
N TYR A 146 -60.28 51.22 -43.08
CA TYR A 146 -60.30 52.61 -42.64
C TYR A 146 -59.20 53.47 -43.29
N LYS A 147 -58.44 52.96 -44.27
CA LYS A 147 -57.32 53.69 -44.89
C LYS A 147 -57.68 54.93 -45.72
N ASP A 148 -58.93 55.01 -46.18
CA ASP A 148 -59.42 56.11 -47.02
C ASP A 148 -60.22 57.19 -46.23
N TYR A 149 -60.27 57.06 -44.89
CA TYR A 149 -60.77 58.11 -43.97
C TYR A 149 -59.61 59.00 -43.48
#